data_AF-A0A3N7EL29-F1
#
_entry.id   AF-A0A3N7EL29-F1
#
_cell.length_a   1.000
_cell.length_b   1.000
_cell.length_c   1.000
_cell.angle_alpha   90.00
_cell.angle_beta   90.00
_cell.angle_gamma   90.00
#
_symmetry.space_group_name_H-M   'P 1'
#
loop_
_entity.id
_entity.type
_entity.pdbx_description
1 polymer ?
#
loop_
_entity_poly.entity_id
_entity_poly.type
_entity_poly.pdbx_seq_one_letter_code
_entity_poly.pdbx_strand_id
1 'polypeptide(L)'
;MLRPQYWKKTLGAALLLGAFAGQAFAAGSVLSVQSSPTPGVLGSNVSVDVLISGISDLYGYQFSLSFDPALLHFSSASEGTFLSSGGTTYWDGGGVDNSLGQISFTFNSLIGAIPGVSGDGVLARFNFQVTGVGTSALNFSDVLLLNSQLAELPVQITNGSLSTVNAVPEPSTWLMLGAGLAGLGFVRARAGGKSQAEATSV
;
A
#
# COMPACT_ATOMS: atom_id res chain seq x y z
N MET A 1 -33.01 74.79 -43.43
CA MET A 1 -34.27 74.61 -42.66
C MET A 1 -34.47 73.12 -42.37
N LEU A 2 -34.94 72.80 -41.15
CA LEU A 2 -35.50 71.52 -40.66
C LEU A 2 -34.54 70.38 -40.25
N ARG A 3 -34.36 70.22 -38.93
CA ARG A 3 -34.30 68.91 -38.22
C ARG A 3 -35.75 68.32 -38.21
N PRO A 4 -36.08 67.04 -37.81
CA PRO A 4 -35.31 66.08 -36.99
C PRO A 4 -35.62 64.54 -37.17
N GLN A 5 -34.95 63.69 -36.35
CA GLN A 5 -35.44 62.48 -35.63
C GLN A 5 -35.43 61.01 -36.16
N TYR A 6 -34.58 60.19 -35.48
CA TYR A 6 -34.78 58.89 -34.76
C TYR A 6 -35.13 57.53 -35.42
N TRP A 7 -34.38 56.52 -34.92
CA TRP A 7 -34.77 55.15 -34.49
C TRP A 7 -34.49 53.96 -35.45
N LYS A 8 -33.66 53.01 -34.99
CA LYS A 8 -33.81 51.51 -34.91
C LYS A 8 -32.43 50.91 -34.51
N LYS A 9 -32.21 50.52 -33.23
CA LYS A 9 -32.10 49.12 -32.72
C LYS A 9 -31.27 48.21 -33.65
N THR A 10 -30.14 47.59 -33.27
CA THR A 10 -30.01 46.52 -32.25
C THR A 10 -28.53 46.12 -32.02
N LEU A 11 -28.19 45.90 -30.74
CA LEU A 11 -27.48 44.75 -30.13
C LEU A 11 -26.29 44.09 -30.86
N GLY A 12 -25.13 44.13 -30.20
CA GLY A 12 -24.01 43.23 -30.43
C GLY A 12 -23.12 43.16 -29.18
N ALA A 13 -23.59 42.48 -28.14
CA ALA A 13 -22.80 42.19 -26.94
C ALA A 13 -21.84 41.04 -27.25
N ALA A 14 -20.56 41.34 -27.47
CA ALA A 14 -19.51 40.33 -27.60
C ALA A 14 -19.09 39.84 -26.21
N LEU A 15 -19.56 38.65 -25.85
CA LEU A 15 -19.22 37.95 -24.62
C LEU A 15 -17.86 37.26 -24.80
N LEU A 16 -16.78 37.89 -24.32
CA LEU A 16 -15.45 37.28 -24.25
C LEU A 16 -15.39 36.31 -23.05
N LEU A 17 -15.71 35.03 -23.29
CA LEU A 17 -15.39 33.94 -22.38
C LEU A 17 -13.89 33.63 -22.51
N GLY A 18 -13.10 34.19 -21.60
CA GLY A 18 -11.70 33.78 -21.43
C GLY A 18 -11.65 32.31 -21.01
N ALA A 19 -11.09 31.48 -21.88
CA ALA A 19 -10.82 30.08 -21.60
C ALA A 19 -9.83 29.98 -20.43
N PHE A 20 -10.32 29.58 -19.26
CA PHE A 20 -9.48 28.99 -18.24
C PHE A 20 -9.00 27.65 -18.80
N ALA A 21 -7.80 27.63 -19.40
CA ALA A 21 -7.08 26.40 -19.63
C ALA A 21 -6.70 25.85 -18.25
N GLY A 22 -7.59 25.04 -17.66
CA GLY A 22 -7.22 24.20 -16.54
C GLY A 22 -6.06 23.33 -17.01
N GLN A 23 -4.88 23.50 -16.42
CA GLN A 23 -3.80 22.56 -16.65
C GLN A 23 -4.31 21.20 -16.18
N ALA A 24 -4.56 20.30 -17.14
CA ALA A 24 -4.78 18.91 -16.81
C ALA A 24 -3.45 18.41 -16.25
N PHE A 25 -3.39 18.23 -14.93
CA PHE A 25 -2.30 17.46 -14.34
C PHE A 25 -2.36 16.08 -14.97
N ALA A 26 -1.39 15.75 -15.81
CA ALA A 26 -1.16 14.36 -16.17
C ALA A 26 -0.95 13.63 -14.84
N ALA A 27 -1.86 12.75 -14.47
CA ALA A 27 -1.66 11.87 -13.33
C ALA A 27 -0.44 11.01 -13.68
N GLY A 28 0.72 11.37 -13.14
CA GLY A 28 1.95 10.60 -13.33
C GLY A 28 1.77 9.21 -12.73
N SER A 29 2.45 8.21 -13.31
CA SER A 29 2.51 6.88 -12.71
C SER A 29 3.20 6.97 -11.35
N VAL A 30 2.82 6.10 -10.41
CA VAL A 30 3.37 6.08 -9.05
C VAL A 30 3.91 4.70 -8.71
N LEU A 31 5.18 4.63 -8.33
CA LEU A 31 5.81 3.46 -7.74
C LEU A 31 5.74 3.59 -6.21
N SER A 32 5.21 2.57 -5.54
CA SER A 32 5.02 2.59 -4.08
C SER A 32 5.26 1.22 -3.46
N VAL A 33 5.26 1.18 -2.12
CA VAL A 33 5.26 -0.09 -1.37
C VAL A 33 4.05 -0.19 -0.45
N GLN A 34 3.57 -1.40 -0.27
CA GLN A 34 2.55 -1.73 0.73
C GLN A 34 2.99 -2.95 1.53
N SER A 35 2.94 -2.84 2.86
CA SER A 35 3.31 -3.92 3.76
C SER A 35 2.10 -4.59 4.41
N SER A 36 2.16 -5.90 4.60
CA SER A 36 1.11 -6.68 5.27
C SER A 36 1.72 -7.89 6.00
N PRO A 37 1.39 -8.11 7.30
CA PRO A 37 0.61 -7.22 8.16
C PRO A 37 1.37 -5.93 8.55
N THR A 38 0.62 -4.88 8.87
CA THR A 38 1.17 -3.63 9.45
C THR A 38 0.32 -3.22 10.67
N PRO A 39 0.89 -3.15 11.89
CA PRO A 39 2.30 -3.36 12.19
C PRO A 39 2.71 -4.84 12.07
N GLY A 40 3.97 -5.06 11.70
CA GLY A 40 4.61 -6.37 11.76
C GLY A 40 4.89 -6.76 13.20
N VAL A 41 4.77 -8.05 13.55
CA VAL A 41 5.00 -8.51 14.91
C VAL A 41 6.40 -9.12 15.01
N LEU A 42 7.14 -8.79 16.07
CA LEU A 42 8.46 -9.37 16.31
C LEU A 42 8.43 -10.90 16.24
N GLY A 43 9.32 -11.48 15.42
CA GLY A 43 9.39 -12.92 15.17
C GLY A 43 8.44 -13.43 14.09
N SER A 44 7.54 -12.61 13.55
CA SER A 44 6.66 -12.97 12.44
C SER A 44 7.28 -12.64 11.08
N ASN A 45 6.62 -13.11 10.01
CA ASN A 45 6.91 -12.68 8.66
C ASN A 45 5.99 -11.53 8.24
N VAL A 46 6.50 -10.64 7.40
CA VAL A 46 5.77 -9.55 6.74
C VAL A 46 6.06 -9.58 5.25
N SER A 47 5.04 -9.39 4.44
CA SER A 47 5.14 -9.19 3.00
C SER A 47 5.19 -7.70 2.68
N VAL A 48 6.07 -7.30 1.77
CA VAL A 48 6.16 -5.96 1.20
C VAL A 48 5.95 -6.09 -0.30
N ASP A 49 4.82 -5.58 -0.77
CA ASP A 49 4.47 -5.55 -2.19
C ASP A 49 4.95 -4.23 -2.79
N VAL A 50 5.67 -4.32 -3.91
CA VAL A 50 6.03 -3.18 -4.74
C VAL A 50 4.92 -2.98 -5.77
N LEU A 51 4.29 -1.83 -5.74
CA LEU A 51 3.09 -1.50 -6.50
C LEU A 51 3.38 -0.43 -7.53
N ILE A 52 2.80 -0.58 -8.72
CA ILE A 52 2.71 0.47 -9.72
C ILE A 52 1.25 0.88 -9.90
N SER A 53 1.00 2.18 -10.09
CA SER A 53 -0.32 2.69 -10.45
C SER A 53 -0.25 3.69 -11.60
N GLY A 54 -1.25 3.66 -12.48
CA GLY A 54 -1.42 4.62 -13.58
C GLY A 54 -0.34 4.54 -14.64
N ILE A 55 0.38 3.43 -14.76
CA ILE A 55 1.44 3.28 -15.78
C ILE A 55 0.83 2.95 -17.13
N SER A 56 1.47 3.43 -18.20
CA SER A 56 1.10 3.07 -19.58
C SER A 56 2.30 2.45 -20.28
N ASP A 57 2.04 1.34 -20.97
CA ASP A 57 2.99 0.60 -21.81
C ASP A 57 4.26 0.15 -21.06
N LEU A 58 4.17 -0.26 -19.79
CA LEU A 58 5.34 -0.76 -19.06
C LEU A 58 5.82 -2.09 -19.65
N TYR A 59 7.05 -2.11 -20.11
CA TYR A 59 7.67 -3.29 -20.73
C TYR A 59 8.75 -3.91 -19.84
N GLY A 60 9.52 -3.08 -19.16
CA GLY A 60 10.52 -3.53 -18.21
C GLY A 60 10.73 -2.53 -17.09
N TYR A 61 11.21 -3.02 -15.96
CA TYR A 61 11.55 -2.17 -14.82
C TYR A 61 12.76 -2.72 -14.06
N GLN A 62 13.43 -1.82 -13.36
CA GLN A 62 14.49 -2.10 -12.41
C GLN A 62 14.38 -1.15 -11.23
N PHE A 63 14.69 -1.63 -10.03
CA PHE A 63 14.90 -0.79 -8.86
C PHE A 63 15.78 -1.50 -7.82
N SER A 64 16.25 -0.71 -6.86
CA SER A 64 16.84 -1.17 -5.61
C SER A 64 15.96 -0.72 -4.44
N LEU A 65 15.89 -1.50 -3.37
CA LEU A 65 15.12 -1.21 -2.16
C LEU A 65 16.02 -1.31 -0.92
N SER A 66 16.00 -0.28 -0.06
CA SER A 66 16.68 -0.31 1.24
C SER A 66 15.69 -0.50 2.39
N PHE A 67 16.12 -1.19 3.45
CA PHE A 67 15.40 -1.40 4.70
C PHE A 67 16.34 -1.29 5.90
N ASP A 68 15.81 -1.24 7.12
CA ASP A 68 16.60 -1.24 8.35
C ASP A 68 16.95 -2.69 8.76
N PRO A 69 18.24 -3.10 8.66
CA PRO A 69 18.66 -4.47 8.97
C PRO A 69 18.58 -4.80 10.47
N ALA A 70 18.45 -3.80 11.35
CA ALA A 70 18.20 -4.03 12.78
C ALA A 70 16.75 -4.44 13.06
N LEU A 71 15.82 -4.15 12.14
CA LEU A 71 14.39 -4.38 12.32
C LEU A 71 13.83 -5.50 11.44
N LEU A 72 14.41 -5.68 10.24
CA LEU A 72 13.93 -6.61 9.23
C LEU A 72 15.08 -7.46 8.69
N HIS A 73 14.77 -8.72 8.38
CA HIS A 73 15.67 -9.63 7.69
C HIS A 73 14.98 -10.17 6.44
N PHE A 74 15.55 -9.92 5.27
CA PHE A 74 15.01 -10.42 4.01
C PHE A 74 15.04 -11.95 3.97
N SER A 75 13.93 -12.54 3.54
CA SER A 75 13.75 -13.98 3.42
C SER A 75 13.62 -14.44 1.97
N SER A 76 12.78 -13.79 1.16
CA SER A 76 12.54 -14.21 -0.22
C SER A 76 11.92 -13.11 -1.08
N ALA A 77 12.07 -13.24 -2.39
CA ALA A 77 11.41 -12.43 -3.39
C ALA A 77 10.58 -13.32 -4.33
N SER A 78 9.47 -12.80 -4.81
CA SER A 78 8.68 -13.42 -5.88
C SER A 78 8.22 -12.36 -6.87
N GLU A 79 8.12 -12.76 -8.13
CA GLU A 79 7.56 -11.96 -9.20
C GLU A 79 6.11 -11.57 -8.89
N GLY A 80 5.75 -10.31 -9.14
CA GLY A 80 4.38 -9.83 -9.12
C GLY A 80 3.68 -10.07 -10.46
N THR A 81 2.36 -10.17 -10.43
CA THR A 81 1.57 -10.62 -11.59
C THR A 81 1.40 -9.57 -12.69
N PHE A 82 1.87 -8.33 -12.49
CA PHE A 82 1.59 -7.23 -13.40
C PHE A 82 2.14 -7.47 -14.81
N LEU A 83 3.45 -7.68 -14.97
CA LEU A 83 4.03 -7.92 -16.31
C LEU A 83 3.64 -9.28 -16.88
N SER A 84 3.55 -10.33 -16.04
CA SER A 84 3.15 -11.66 -16.50
C SER A 84 1.72 -11.70 -17.08
N SER A 85 0.91 -10.66 -16.83
CA SER A 85 -0.40 -10.50 -17.49
C SER A 85 -0.31 -10.15 -18.97
N GLY A 86 0.81 -9.57 -19.42
CA GLY A 86 1.06 -9.18 -20.81
C GLY A 86 1.77 -10.26 -21.63
N GLY A 87 2.47 -11.20 -21.01
CA GLY A 87 3.21 -12.25 -21.70
C GLY A 87 4.25 -12.95 -20.84
N THR A 88 5.13 -13.71 -21.48
CA THR A 88 6.28 -14.33 -20.81
C THR A 88 7.27 -13.27 -20.34
N THR A 89 7.80 -13.45 -19.14
CA THR A 89 8.68 -12.51 -18.46
C THR A 89 10.07 -13.09 -18.20
N TYR A 90 11.04 -12.19 -17.97
CA TYR A 90 12.36 -12.50 -17.44
C TYR A 90 12.57 -11.72 -16.14
N TRP A 91 12.43 -12.42 -15.01
CA TRP A 91 12.43 -11.86 -13.66
C TRP A 91 13.67 -12.26 -12.88
N ASP A 92 14.23 -11.32 -12.11
CA ASP A 92 15.21 -11.58 -11.06
C ASP A 92 14.88 -10.76 -9.80
N GLY A 93 14.95 -11.41 -8.63
CA GLY A 93 14.67 -10.80 -7.34
C GLY A 93 15.75 -9.81 -6.86
N GLY A 94 16.90 -9.76 -7.52
CA GLY A 94 18.02 -8.88 -7.19
C GLY A 94 19.03 -9.50 -6.23
N GLY A 95 20.15 -8.80 -6.05
CA GLY A 95 21.19 -9.13 -5.09
C GLY A 95 20.84 -8.64 -3.68
N VAL A 96 21.02 -9.47 -2.67
CA VAL A 96 20.60 -9.14 -1.29
C VAL A 96 21.81 -9.05 -0.36
N ASP A 97 21.89 -7.94 0.38
CA ASP A 97 22.79 -7.75 1.51
C ASP A 97 21.96 -7.43 2.77
N ASN A 98 21.69 -8.46 3.57
CA ASN A 98 20.96 -8.33 4.84
C ASN A 98 21.74 -7.58 5.92
N SER A 99 23.06 -7.41 5.78
CA SER A 99 23.88 -6.67 6.75
C SER A 99 23.82 -5.15 6.51
N LEU A 100 23.71 -4.75 5.24
CA LEU A 100 23.53 -3.36 4.82
C LEU A 100 22.07 -2.95 4.69
N GLY A 101 21.13 -3.91 4.72
CA GLY A 101 19.71 -3.64 4.54
C GLY A 101 19.36 -3.29 3.11
N GLN A 102 19.92 -4.00 2.13
CA GLN A 102 19.78 -3.67 0.72
C GLN A 102 19.34 -4.85 -0.13
N ILE A 103 18.38 -4.60 -1.02
CA ILE A 103 18.05 -5.43 -2.17
C ILE A 103 18.40 -4.59 -3.41
N SER A 104 19.40 -5.01 -4.17
CA SER A 104 19.91 -4.28 -5.34
C SER A 104 19.49 -4.94 -6.63
N PHE A 105 19.17 -4.12 -7.64
CA PHE A 105 19.00 -4.59 -9.01
C PHE A 105 17.90 -5.66 -9.17
N THR A 106 16.77 -5.47 -8.50
CA THR A 106 15.55 -6.24 -8.78
C THR A 106 15.01 -5.79 -10.13
N PHE A 107 14.73 -6.71 -11.05
CA PHE A 107 14.25 -6.35 -12.39
C PHE A 107 13.29 -7.36 -12.99
N ASN A 108 12.47 -6.88 -13.92
CA ASN A 108 11.65 -7.70 -14.80
C ASN A 108 11.57 -7.10 -16.20
N SER A 109 11.37 -7.93 -17.22
CA SER A 109 10.95 -7.49 -18.55
C SER A 109 10.03 -8.50 -19.22
N LEU A 110 9.15 -8.03 -20.09
CA LEU A 110 8.50 -8.87 -21.08
C LEU A 110 9.53 -9.43 -22.08
N ILE A 111 9.24 -10.60 -22.65
CA ILE A 111 10.05 -11.23 -23.70
C ILE A 111 9.32 -11.13 -25.04
N GLY A 112 10.02 -10.63 -26.05
CA GLY A 112 9.55 -10.57 -27.44
C GLY A 112 8.99 -9.22 -27.86
N ALA A 113 8.70 -9.09 -29.16
CA ALA A 113 8.17 -7.84 -29.74
C ALA A 113 6.66 -7.71 -29.51
N ILE A 114 6.29 -7.46 -28.25
CA ILE A 114 4.90 -7.29 -27.80
C ILE A 114 4.71 -5.93 -27.10
N PRO A 115 3.48 -5.39 -27.03
CA PRO A 115 3.19 -4.19 -26.26
C PRO A 115 3.48 -4.39 -24.77
N GLY A 116 3.73 -3.29 -24.06
CA GLY A 116 3.81 -3.26 -22.60
C GLY A 116 2.44 -3.33 -21.93
N VAL A 117 2.45 -3.49 -20.60
CA VAL A 117 1.26 -3.56 -19.76
C VAL A 117 0.92 -2.18 -19.21
N SER A 118 -0.38 -1.83 -19.20
CA SER A 118 -0.87 -0.57 -18.65
C SER A 118 -1.83 -0.82 -17.49
N GLY A 119 -1.89 0.11 -16.54
CA GLY A 119 -2.80 0.07 -15.39
C GLY A 119 -2.07 0.03 -14.06
N ASP A 120 -2.64 -0.73 -13.12
CA ASP A 120 -2.17 -0.84 -11.75
C ASP A 120 -1.84 -2.30 -11.43
N GLY A 121 -0.89 -2.53 -10.53
CA GLY A 121 -0.65 -3.88 -10.02
C GLY A 121 0.64 -4.05 -9.22
N VAL A 122 0.88 -5.31 -8.84
CA VAL A 122 2.07 -5.72 -8.09
C VAL A 122 3.20 -6.04 -9.07
N LEU A 123 4.31 -5.34 -8.94
CA LEU A 123 5.54 -5.61 -9.68
C LEU A 123 6.32 -6.75 -9.03
N ALA A 124 6.51 -6.67 -7.72
CA ALA A 124 7.32 -7.62 -6.95
C ALA A 124 6.74 -7.78 -5.54
N ARG A 125 7.02 -8.93 -4.92
CA ARG A 125 6.72 -9.18 -3.50
C ARG A 125 7.97 -9.64 -2.78
N PHE A 126 8.30 -8.96 -1.69
CA PHE A 126 9.40 -9.30 -0.81
C PHE A 126 8.88 -9.77 0.54
N ASN A 127 9.43 -10.85 1.06
CA ASN A 127 9.11 -11.36 2.39
C ASN A 127 10.26 -11.07 3.34
N PHE A 128 9.93 -10.52 4.50
CA PHE A 128 10.86 -10.23 5.58
C PHE A 128 10.46 -10.98 6.84
N GLN A 129 11.44 -11.36 7.64
CA GLN A 129 11.26 -11.71 9.04
C GLN A 129 11.47 -10.44 9.89
N VAL A 130 10.58 -10.20 10.85
CA VAL A 130 10.71 -9.08 11.78
C VAL A 130 11.68 -9.49 12.90
N THR A 131 12.81 -8.80 12.98
CA THR A 131 13.90 -9.07 13.95
C THR A 131 14.01 -8.02 15.04
N GLY A 132 13.39 -6.86 14.86
CA GLY A 132 13.40 -5.76 15.82
C GLY A 132 12.10 -4.96 15.83
N VAL A 133 12.00 -4.05 16.80
CA VAL A 133 10.80 -3.24 17.08
C VAL A 133 11.12 -1.79 16.79
N GLY A 134 10.31 -1.13 15.96
CA GLY A 134 10.57 0.22 15.51
C GLY A 134 9.80 0.57 14.24
N THR A 135 10.37 1.43 13.41
CA THR A 135 9.83 1.75 12.08
C THR A 135 10.96 1.73 11.08
N SER A 136 10.94 0.75 10.17
CA SER A 136 11.89 0.65 9.08
C SER A 136 11.40 1.52 7.92
N ALA A 137 12.23 2.45 7.44
CA ALA A 137 11.99 3.08 6.15
C ALA A 137 12.19 2.05 5.03
N LEU A 138 11.41 2.19 3.95
CA LEU A 138 11.50 1.39 2.74
C LEU A 138 11.67 2.35 1.57
N ASN A 139 12.93 2.54 1.14
CA ASN A 139 13.27 3.55 0.15
C ASN A 139 13.72 2.91 -1.16
N PHE A 140 13.17 3.42 -2.26
CA PHE A 140 13.62 3.06 -3.58
C PHE A 140 14.87 3.85 -3.98
N SER A 141 15.71 3.21 -4.79
CA SER A 141 16.86 3.81 -5.48
C SER A 141 17.05 3.13 -6.84
N ASP A 142 17.85 3.74 -7.71
CA ASP A 142 18.19 3.19 -9.03
C ASP A 142 16.97 2.75 -9.87
N VAL A 143 15.89 3.53 -9.80
CA VAL A 143 14.62 3.22 -10.46
C VAL A 143 14.72 3.54 -11.95
N LEU A 144 14.42 2.56 -12.79
CA LEU A 144 14.32 2.69 -14.23
C LEU A 144 13.10 1.91 -14.72
N LEU A 145 12.19 2.57 -15.43
CA LEU A 145 11.06 1.93 -16.10
C LEU A 145 11.16 2.21 -17.59
N LEU A 146 10.93 1.20 -18.41
CA LEU A 146 11.01 1.29 -19.87
C LEU A 146 9.68 0.88 -20.50
N ASN A 147 9.32 1.56 -21.58
CA ASN A 147 8.18 1.19 -22.41
C ASN A 147 8.54 0.16 -23.49
N SER A 148 7.56 -0.25 -24.30
CA SER A 148 7.77 -1.27 -25.34
C SER A 148 8.72 -0.81 -26.47
N GLN A 149 8.92 0.49 -26.63
CA GLN A 149 9.93 1.09 -27.50
C GLN A 149 11.29 1.28 -26.82
N LEU A 150 11.48 0.78 -25.60
CA LEU A 150 12.67 0.92 -24.77
C LEU A 150 13.00 2.38 -24.40
N ALA A 151 12.00 3.26 -24.42
CA ALA A 151 12.11 4.61 -23.91
C ALA A 151 11.76 4.65 -22.42
N GLU A 152 12.44 5.51 -21.67
CA GLU A 152 12.22 5.66 -20.23
C GLU A 152 10.84 6.26 -19.94
N LEU A 153 10.16 5.68 -18.95
CA LEU A 153 8.87 6.14 -18.44
C LEU A 153 9.09 6.98 -17.18
N PRO A 154 8.58 8.23 -17.12
CA PRO A 154 8.61 9.01 -15.90
C PRO A 154 7.71 8.35 -14.84
N VAL A 155 8.21 8.26 -13.61
CA VAL A 155 7.48 7.68 -12.47
C VAL A 155 7.70 8.52 -11.22
N GLN A 156 6.65 8.72 -10.44
CA GLN A 156 6.73 9.32 -9.12
C GLN A 156 7.02 8.23 -8.08
N ILE A 157 8.03 8.44 -7.25
CA ILE A 157 8.42 7.47 -6.24
C ILE A 157 7.79 7.86 -4.91
N THR A 158 7.01 6.95 -4.34
CA THR A 158 6.47 7.05 -2.98
C THR A 158 7.14 6.00 -2.10
N ASN A 159 8.17 6.42 -1.37
CA ASN A 159 8.79 5.57 -0.35
C ASN A 159 7.78 5.22 0.75
N GLY A 160 7.99 4.09 1.41
CA GLY A 160 7.12 3.62 2.48
C GLY A 160 7.85 3.43 3.80
N SER A 161 7.12 2.92 4.77
CA SER A 161 7.66 2.52 6.06
C SER A 161 6.88 1.35 6.64
N LEU A 162 7.58 0.44 7.30
CA LEU A 162 7.00 -0.67 8.02
C LEU A 162 7.20 -0.48 9.52
N SER A 163 6.10 -0.31 10.25
CA SER A 163 6.11 -0.30 11.71
C SER A 163 6.11 -1.73 12.24
N THR A 164 6.96 -2.00 13.23
CA THR A 164 7.08 -3.29 13.89
C THR A 164 6.88 -3.15 15.40
N VAL A 165 6.19 -4.12 16.00
CA VAL A 165 5.79 -4.10 17.42
C VAL A 165 6.14 -5.42 18.10
N ASN A 166 6.23 -5.40 19.44
CA ASN A 166 6.36 -6.63 20.20
C ASN A 166 5.12 -7.51 20.01
N ALA A 167 5.32 -8.83 20.10
CA ALA A 167 4.20 -9.74 20.31
C ALA A 167 3.48 -9.34 21.59
N VAL A 168 2.22 -8.95 21.48
CA VAL A 168 1.34 -8.75 22.63
C VAL A 168 0.98 -10.15 23.13
N PRO A 169 1.33 -10.55 24.36
CA PRO A 169 0.84 -11.79 24.92
C PRO A 169 -0.69 -11.70 24.96
N GLU A 170 -1.39 -12.62 24.30
CA GLU A 170 -2.84 -12.67 24.38
C GLU A 170 -3.23 -12.68 25.87
N PRO A 171 -4.17 -11.82 26.32
CA PRO A 171 -4.67 -11.89 27.68
C PRO A 171 -5.18 -13.31 27.87
N SER A 172 -4.47 -14.10 28.69
CA SER A 172 -4.66 -15.54 28.75
C SER A 172 -6.15 -15.85 28.81
N THR A 173 -6.68 -16.46 27.75
CA THR A 173 -8.11 -16.72 27.59
C THR A 173 -8.68 -17.48 28.80
N TRP A 174 -7.82 -18.25 29.47
CA TRP A 174 -8.07 -18.91 30.75
C TRP A 174 -8.33 -17.97 31.93
N LEU A 175 -7.65 -16.84 32.03
CA LEU A 175 -7.94 -15.83 33.06
C LEU A 175 -9.29 -15.17 32.80
N MET A 176 -9.62 -14.83 31.55
CA MET A 176 -10.91 -14.22 31.20
C MET A 176 -12.07 -15.23 31.36
N LEU A 177 -11.85 -16.48 30.94
CA LEU A 177 -12.80 -17.58 31.13
C LEU A 177 -12.98 -17.90 32.62
N GLY A 178 -11.89 -17.98 33.38
CA GLY A 178 -11.91 -18.23 34.82
C GLY A 178 -12.60 -17.11 35.60
N ALA A 179 -12.33 -15.84 35.26
CA ALA A 179 -13.02 -14.69 35.84
C ALA A 179 -14.52 -14.70 35.50
N GLY A 180 -14.88 -15.05 34.26
CA GLY A 180 -16.28 -15.20 33.84
C GLY A 180 -17.02 -16.30 34.62
N LEU A 181 -16.41 -17.49 34.75
CA LEU A 181 -16.99 -18.61 35.51
C LEU A 181 -17.11 -18.29 37.02
N ALA A 182 -16.10 -17.66 37.60
CA ALA A 182 -16.14 -17.22 39.00
C ALA A 182 -17.25 -16.21 39.24
N GLY A 183 -17.42 -15.23 38.34
CA GLY A 183 -18.51 -14.27 38.38
C GLY A 183 -19.90 -14.92 38.32
N LEU A 184 -20.10 -15.86 37.40
CA LEU A 184 -21.35 -16.62 37.28
C LEU A 184 -21.65 -17.45 38.53
N GLY A 185 -20.63 -18.08 39.12
CA GLY A 185 -20.75 -18.81 40.39
C GLY A 185 -21.20 -17.89 41.53
N PHE A 186 -20.62 -16.70 41.62
CA PHE A 186 -20.94 -15.71 42.67
C PHE A 186 -22.37 -15.18 42.57
N VAL A 187 -22.86 -14.95 41.34
CA VAL A 187 -24.25 -14.53 41.09
C VAL A 187 -25.23 -15.62 41.51
N ARG A 188 -24.93 -16.89 41.19
CA ARG A 188 -25.79 -18.03 41.56
C ARG A 188 -25.84 -18.25 43.08
N ALA A 189 -24.71 -18.09 43.78
CA ALA A 189 -24.65 -18.17 45.23
C ALA A 189 -25.49 -17.08 45.91
N ARG A 190 -25.48 -15.85 45.39
CA ARG A 190 -26.32 -14.75 45.89
C ARG A 190 -27.82 -14.93 45.63
N ALA A 191 -28.19 -15.56 44.51
CA ALA A 191 -29.59 -15.85 44.19
C ALA A 191 -30.17 -16.95 45.11
N GLY A 192 -29.38 -17.99 45.43
CA GLY A 192 -29.80 -19.07 46.33
C GLY A 192 -29.98 -18.64 47.79
N GLY A 193 -29.19 -17.67 48.27
CA GLY A 193 -29.27 -17.17 49.65
C GLY A 193 -30.52 -16.34 49.96
N LYS A 194 -31.17 -15.75 48.95
CA LYS A 194 -32.40 -14.96 49.15
C LYS A 194 -33.67 -15.82 49.25
N SER A 195 -33.65 -17.05 48.74
CA SER A 195 -34.83 -17.94 48.75
C SER A 195 -35.10 -18.61 50.10
N GLN A 196 -34.12 -18.66 51.01
CA GLN A 196 -34.23 -19.32 52.31
C GLN A 196 -34.71 -18.38 53.43
N ALA A 197 -34.65 -17.06 53.24
CA ALA A 197 -35.08 -16.07 54.24
C ALA A 197 -36.60 -15.84 54.27
N GLU A 198 -37.34 -16.35 53.29
CA GLU A 198 -38.80 -16.20 53.20
C GLU A 198 -39.57 -17.44 53.70
N ALA A 199 -38.86 -18.54 54.00
CA ALA A 199 -39.47 -19.81 54.43
C ALA A 199 -39.47 -20.03 55.96
N THR A 200 -39.10 -19.03 56.76
CA THR A 200 -39.01 -19.14 58.24
C THR A 200 -39.95 -18.19 58.99
N SER A 201 -40.97 -17.62 58.33
CA SER A 201 -41.99 -16.79 58.97
C SER A 201 -43.41 -17.23 58.63
N VAL A 202 -43.80 -18.44 59.04
CA VAL A 202 -45.20 -18.83 59.30
C VAL A 202 -45.21 -19.82 60.46
#